data_AF-X1ASB8-F1
#
_entry.id   AF-X1ASB8-F1
#
_cell.length_a   1.000
_cell.length_b   1.000
_cell.length_c   1.000
_cell.angle_alpha   90.00
_cell.angle_beta   90.00
_cell.angle_gamma   90.00
#
_symmetry.space_group_name_H-M   'P 1'
#
loop_
_entity.id
_entity.type
_entity.pdbx_description
1 polymer ?
#
loop_
_entity_poly.entity_id
_entity_poly.type
_entity_poly.pdbx_seq_one_letter_code
_entity_poly.pdbx_strand_id
1 'polypeptide(L)'
;MQLEIPIENLLNLQLKVPRESYTKFQEMMAIATNEVLKTFKPEKVMYINFLMWISTYCDCMGLGQPSIVNDIGVVGSKDIVAVETATLDLIKQEGLIEKNIPPYFKHVNLNPDEDLHPFTRVHGPYKNPYETVVFAEKMGMGTSNYELIEILSPEETMKMEPPKREFEGEPTFF
;
A
#
# COMPACT_ATOMS: atom_id res chain seq x y z
N MET A 1 16.84 44.28 -12.69
CA MET A 1 17.22 44.03 -11.29
C MET A 1 16.80 42.60 -10.95
N GLN A 2 17.66 41.63 -11.27
CA GLN A 2 17.45 40.23 -10.89
C GLN A 2 17.68 40.13 -9.39
N LEU A 3 16.63 39.81 -8.63
CA LEU A 3 16.76 39.44 -7.23
C LEU A 3 17.29 38.00 -7.20
N GLU A 4 18.61 37.84 -7.21
CA GLU A 4 19.23 36.58 -6.85
C GLU A 4 19.03 36.37 -5.35
N ILE A 5 18.10 35.48 -5.00
CA ILE A 5 17.93 35.02 -3.61
C ILE A 5 19.13 34.09 -3.33
N PRO A 6 19.99 34.37 -2.34
CA PRO A 6 21.10 33.51 -2.02
C PRO A 6 20.61 32.11 -1.65
N ILE A 7 21.25 31.06 -2.20
CA ILE A 7 20.89 29.64 -2.03
C ILE A 7 20.79 29.23 -0.55
N GLU A 8 21.54 29.91 0.32
CA GLU A 8 21.52 29.73 1.78
C GLU A 8 20.15 30.05 2.41
N ASN A 9 19.38 30.97 1.83
CA ASN A 9 18.03 31.30 2.27
C ASN A 9 16.95 30.33 1.74
N LEU A 10 17.24 29.54 0.70
CA LEU A 10 16.35 28.49 0.20
C LEU A 10 16.31 27.27 1.14
N LEU A 11 17.42 26.97 1.84
CA LEU A 11 17.50 25.87 2.81
C LEU A 11 16.60 26.05 4.04
N ASN A 12 16.32 27.31 4.42
CA ASN A 12 15.39 27.66 5.50
C ASN A 12 13.94 27.78 5.04
N LEU A 13 13.69 27.71 3.72
CA LEU A 13 12.36 27.73 3.11
C LEU A 13 11.79 26.32 2.96
N GLN A 14 12.04 25.43 3.91
CA GLN A 14 11.36 24.14 3.94
C GLN A 14 9.92 24.38 4.39
N LEU A 15 8.96 24.11 3.48
CA LEU A 15 7.54 24.04 3.80
C LEU A 15 7.36 23.00 4.91
N LYS A 16 7.18 23.49 6.15
CA LYS A 16 6.85 22.65 7.30
C LYS A 16 5.39 22.26 7.19
N VAL A 17 5.14 21.11 6.57
CA VAL A 17 3.80 20.51 6.52
C VAL A 17 3.42 20.10 7.94
N PRO A 18 2.33 20.65 8.52
CA PRO A 18 1.86 20.23 9.84
C PRO A 18 1.55 18.73 9.86
N ARG A 19 1.74 18.08 11.01
CA ARG A 19 1.47 16.64 11.14
C ARG A 19 0.02 16.30 10.76
N GLU A 20 -0.90 17.18 11.11
CA GLU A 20 -2.34 17.02 10.84
C GLU A 20 -2.64 16.90 9.33
N SER A 21 -1.75 17.41 8.47
CA SER A 21 -1.91 17.31 7.02
C SER A 21 -1.81 15.87 6.50
N TYR A 22 -0.99 15.01 7.13
CA TYR A 22 -0.88 13.60 6.73
C TYR A 22 -2.20 12.86 6.98
N THR A 23 -2.77 13.01 8.17
CA THR A 23 -4.04 12.40 8.54
C THR A 23 -5.21 12.94 7.72
N LYS A 24 -5.25 14.26 7.47
CA LYS A 24 -6.26 14.86 6.59
C LYS A 24 -6.20 14.33 5.17
N PHE A 25 -5.00 14.06 4.66
CA PHE A 25 -4.86 13.44 3.34
C PHE A 25 -5.49 12.04 3.31
N GLN A 26 -5.25 11.21 4.34
CA GLN A 26 -5.85 9.87 4.47
C GLN A 26 -7.38 9.94 4.61
N GLU A 27 -7.89 10.89 5.40
CA GLU A 27 -9.33 11.16 5.51
C GLU A 27 -9.94 11.55 4.15
N MET A 28 -9.28 12.42 3.39
CA MET A 28 -9.73 12.80 2.05
C MET A 28 -9.77 11.63 1.08
N MET A 29 -8.81 10.70 1.15
CA MET A 29 -8.83 9.48 0.33
C MET A 29 -10.03 8.59 0.68
N ALA A 30 -10.34 8.41 1.96
CA ALA A 30 -11.51 7.66 2.41
C ALA A 30 -12.82 8.31 1.92
N ILE A 31 -12.93 9.65 2.04
CA ILE A 31 -14.09 10.41 1.54
C ILE A 31 -14.26 10.22 0.03
N ALA A 32 -13.20 10.43 -0.75
CA ALA A 32 -13.25 10.29 -2.20
C ALA A 32 -13.67 8.87 -2.61
N THR A 33 -13.11 7.86 -1.96
CA THR A 33 -13.47 6.45 -2.20
C THR A 33 -14.93 6.19 -1.89
N ASN A 34 -15.43 6.66 -0.75
CA ASN A 34 -16.83 6.49 -0.35
C ASN A 34 -17.80 7.12 -1.38
N GLU A 35 -17.51 8.33 -1.86
CA GLU A 35 -18.36 9.00 -2.86
C GLU A 35 -18.38 8.23 -4.19
N VAL A 36 -17.26 7.68 -4.63
CA VAL A 36 -17.21 6.83 -5.82
C VAL A 36 -18.02 5.55 -5.62
N LEU A 37 -17.86 4.87 -4.48
CA LEU A 37 -18.55 3.61 -4.20
C LEU A 37 -20.08 3.75 -4.15
N LYS A 38 -20.60 4.91 -3.70
CA LYS A 38 -22.05 5.21 -3.72
C LYS A 38 -22.65 5.18 -5.13
N THR A 39 -21.84 5.31 -6.18
CA THR A 39 -22.31 5.24 -7.57
C THR A 39 -22.55 3.80 -8.06
N PHE A 40 -22.06 2.80 -7.31
CA PHE A 40 -22.23 1.39 -7.61
C PHE A 40 -23.23 0.74 -6.66
N LYS A 41 -23.86 -0.34 -7.13
CA LYS A 41 -24.65 -1.21 -6.25
C LYS A 41 -23.69 -2.04 -5.39
N PRO A 42 -23.86 -2.14 -4.06
CA PRO A 42 -22.94 -2.87 -3.19
C PRO A 42 -22.66 -4.31 -3.64
N GLU A 43 -23.67 -5.02 -4.13
CA GLU A 43 -23.54 -6.41 -4.61
C GLU A 43 -22.79 -6.56 -5.94
N LYS A 44 -22.42 -5.45 -6.58
CA LYS A 44 -21.69 -5.39 -7.85
C LYS A 44 -20.24 -4.93 -7.69
N VAL A 45 -19.75 -4.81 -6.45
CA VAL A 45 -18.36 -4.44 -6.16
C VAL A 45 -17.63 -5.62 -5.54
N MET A 46 -16.38 -5.81 -5.95
CA MET A 46 -15.43 -6.77 -5.40
C MET A 46 -14.08 -6.07 -5.30
N TYR A 47 -13.38 -6.26 -4.19
CA TYR A 47 -12.08 -5.68 -3.91
C TYR A 47 -11.04 -6.78 -3.96
N ILE A 48 -9.94 -6.54 -4.68
CA ILE A 48 -8.86 -7.51 -4.87
C ILE A 48 -7.55 -6.74 -4.75
N ASN A 49 -6.70 -7.15 -3.81
CA ASN A 49 -5.38 -6.57 -3.59
C ASN A 49 -4.31 -7.57 -4.01
N PHE A 50 -3.32 -7.07 -4.75
CA PHE A 50 -2.16 -7.83 -5.19
C PHE A 50 -0.97 -7.42 -4.32
N LEU A 51 -0.56 -8.30 -3.42
CA LEU A 51 0.58 -8.12 -2.52
C LEU A 51 1.80 -8.73 -3.18
N MET A 52 2.16 -8.19 -4.35
CA MET A 52 3.27 -8.64 -5.16
C MET A 52 4.13 -7.46 -5.56
N TRP A 53 5.43 -7.69 -5.66
CA TRP A 53 6.42 -6.71 -6.07
C TRP A 53 6.37 -5.40 -5.27
N ILE A 54 6.20 -5.51 -3.96
CA ILE A 54 6.11 -4.36 -3.04
C ILE A 54 7.49 -3.70 -2.94
N SER A 55 7.72 -2.65 -3.72
CA SER A 55 8.96 -1.85 -3.74
C SER A 55 8.85 -0.58 -2.89
N THR A 56 9.99 0.11 -2.70
CA THR A 56 10.03 1.36 -1.90
C THR A 56 9.22 2.49 -2.52
N TYR A 57 9.31 2.68 -3.84
CA TYR A 57 8.43 3.57 -4.59
C TYR A 57 7.64 2.75 -5.60
N CYS A 58 6.47 3.28 -6.00
CA CYS A 58 5.75 2.70 -7.11
C CYS A 58 6.56 2.83 -8.41
N ASP A 59 6.32 1.89 -9.30
CA ASP A 59 6.82 1.82 -10.67
C ASP A 59 6.54 3.08 -11.51
N CYS A 60 5.59 3.93 -11.09
CA CYS A 60 5.36 5.27 -11.66
C CYS A 60 6.62 6.14 -11.70
N MET A 61 7.63 5.87 -10.87
CA MET A 61 8.92 6.58 -10.89
C MET A 61 9.80 6.21 -12.08
N GLY A 62 9.40 5.25 -12.94
CA GLY A 62 10.16 4.79 -14.10
C GLY A 62 11.46 4.07 -13.74
N LEU A 63 11.62 3.69 -12.46
CA LEU A 63 12.79 3.04 -11.92
C LEU A 63 12.38 1.71 -11.29
N GLY A 64 12.85 0.61 -11.86
CA GLY A 64 12.72 -0.71 -11.22
C GLY A 64 13.50 -0.73 -9.91
N GLN A 65 12.82 -1.04 -8.82
CA GLN A 65 13.42 -1.17 -7.49
C GLN A 65 13.25 -2.59 -6.97
N PRO A 66 14.18 -3.09 -6.16
CA PRO A 66 13.99 -4.37 -5.50
C PRO A 66 12.81 -4.30 -4.53
N SER A 67 12.11 -5.41 -4.38
CA SER A 67 11.00 -5.52 -3.43
C SER A 67 11.53 -5.45 -1.99
N ILE A 68 10.86 -4.66 -1.16
CA ILE A 68 11.18 -4.49 0.27
C ILE A 68 10.33 -5.39 1.17
N VAL A 69 9.36 -6.12 0.62
CA VAL A 69 8.56 -7.17 1.26
C VAL A 69 8.49 -8.33 0.26
N ASN A 70 8.49 -9.58 0.72
CA ASN A 70 8.31 -10.71 -0.20
C ASN A 70 6.88 -10.70 -0.77
N ASP A 71 6.71 -11.39 -1.90
CA ASP A 71 5.38 -11.58 -2.47
C ASP A 71 4.55 -12.45 -1.53
N ILE A 72 3.37 -11.97 -1.16
CA ILE A 72 2.44 -12.67 -0.27
C ILE A 72 1.34 -13.34 -1.09
N GLY A 73 0.93 -12.71 -2.21
CA GLY A 73 -0.08 -13.25 -3.12
C GLY A 73 -1.24 -12.29 -3.35
N VAL A 74 -2.45 -12.83 -3.49
CA VAL A 74 -3.66 -12.08 -3.81
C VAL A 74 -4.71 -12.32 -2.74
N VAL A 75 -5.27 -11.24 -2.22
CA VAL A 75 -6.40 -11.29 -1.28
C VAL A 75 -7.60 -10.58 -1.89
N GLY A 76 -8.81 -11.02 -1.52
CA GLY A 76 -10.02 -10.42 -2.02
C GLY A 76 -11.17 -10.49 -1.03
N SER A 77 -12.04 -9.48 -1.07
CA SER A 77 -13.25 -9.42 -0.25
C SER A 77 -14.33 -8.59 -0.94
N LYS A 78 -15.56 -8.73 -0.46
CA LYS A 78 -16.67 -7.81 -0.78
C LYS A 78 -16.73 -6.62 0.20
N ASP A 79 -15.92 -6.65 1.25
CA ASP A 79 -15.77 -5.57 2.23
C ASP A 79 -14.40 -4.92 2.04
N ILE A 80 -14.39 -3.63 1.67
CA ILE A 80 -13.17 -2.87 1.39
C ILE A 80 -12.31 -2.67 2.64
N VAL A 81 -12.94 -2.48 3.80
CA VAL A 81 -12.21 -2.25 5.06
C VAL A 81 -11.54 -3.55 5.48
N ALA A 82 -12.23 -4.68 5.35
CA ALA A 82 -11.69 -5.99 5.70
C ALA A 82 -10.48 -6.37 4.83
N VAL A 83 -10.56 -6.21 3.50
CA VAL A 83 -9.44 -6.58 2.61
C VAL A 83 -8.23 -5.68 2.77
N GLU A 84 -8.44 -4.37 2.99
CA GLU A 84 -7.35 -3.43 3.23
C GLU A 84 -6.68 -3.71 4.58
N THR A 85 -7.47 -3.99 5.63
CA THR A 85 -6.94 -4.37 6.95
C THR A 85 -6.09 -5.65 6.84
N ALA A 86 -6.64 -6.70 6.23
CA ALA A 86 -5.93 -7.96 6.02
C ALA A 86 -4.65 -7.77 5.20
N THR A 87 -4.68 -6.89 4.19
CA THR A 87 -3.50 -6.56 3.37
C THR A 87 -2.38 -5.97 4.22
N LEU A 88 -2.69 -4.98 5.06
CA LEU A 88 -1.70 -4.33 5.91
C LEU A 88 -1.19 -5.27 7.01
N ASP A 89 -2.05 -6.10 7.57
CA ASP A 89 -1.65 -7.09 8.59
C ASP A 89 -0.70 -8.14 8.00
N LEU A 90 -1.00 -8.65 6.80
CA LEU A 90 -0.14 -9.61 6.10
C LEU A 90 1.22 -9.00 5.75
N ILE A 91 1.26 -7.74 5.30
CA ILE A 91 2.52 -7.03 5.04
C ILE A 91 3.31 -6.84 6.34
N LYS A 92 2.64 -6.48 7.44
CA LYS A 92 3.27 -6.34 8.76
C LYS A 92 3.84 -7.68 9.23
N GLN A 93 3.12 -8.77 9.03
CA GLN A 93 3.54 -10.12 9.40
C GLN A 93 4.76 -10.58 8.57
N GLU A 94 4.77 -10.30 7.27
CA GLU A 94 5.89 -10.66 6.38
C GLU A 94 7.16 -9.87 6.72
N GLY A 95 7.01 -8.58 7.04
CA GLY A 95 8.11 -7.72 7.45
C GLY A 95 8.97 -7.19 6.30
N LEU A 96 10.06 -6.50 6.65
CA LEU A 96 10.93 -5.81 5.69
C LEU A 96 12.15 -6.64 5.30
N ILE A 97 12.47 -6.62 4.01
CA ILE A 97 13.76 -7.02 3.47
C ILE A 97 14.71 -5.82 3.52
N GLU A 98 15.32 -5.59 4.68
CA GLU A 98 16.12 -4.38 4.94
C GLU A 98 17.24 -4.13 3.91
N LYS A 99 17.89 -5.20 3.45
CA LYS A 99 18.96 -5.14 2.43
C LYS A 99 18.50 -4.58 1.08
N ASN A 100 17.20 -4.64 0.80
CA ASN A 100 16.62 -4.16 -0.46
C ASN A 100 16.20 -2.68 -0.36
N ILE A 101 16.25 -2.08 0.84
CA ILE A 101 15.93 -0.67 1.00
C ILE A 101 17.02 0.18 0.35
N PRO A 102 16.68 1.13 -0.55
CA PRO A 102 17.69 1.92 -1.23
C PRO A 102 18.57 2.72 -0.27
N PRO A 103 19.91 2.72 -0.45
CA PRO A 103 20.85 3.28 0.54
C PRO A 103 20.73 4.81 0.72
N TYR A 104 20.06 5.50 -0.20
CA TYR A 104 19.81 6.95 -0.10
C TYR A 104 18.63 7.31 0.82
N PHE A 105 17.86 6.33 1.31
CA PHE A 105 16.81 6.53 2.30
C PHE A 105 17.38 6.66 3.71
N LYS A 106 17.67 7.89 4.13
CA LYS A 106 18.30 8.18 5.43
C LYS A 106 17.33 8.26 6.63
N HIS A 107 16.03 8.19 6.39
CA HIS A 107 14.98 8.37 7.41
C HIS A 107 14.27 7.07 7.81
N VAL A 108 14.82 5.93 7.40
CA VAL A 108 14.21 4.62 7.66
C VAL A 108 14.43 4.24 9.12
N ASN A 109 13.38 3.74 9.76
CA ASN A 109 13.43 3.23 11.12
C ASN A 109 13.53 1.69 11.15
N LEU A 110 14.75 1.18 11.35
CA LEU A 110 15.03 -0.26 11.46
C LEU A 110 15.18 -0.72 12.92
N ASN A 111 14.69 0.05 13.89
CA ASN A 111 14.74 -0.36 15.29
C ASN A 111 13.81 -1.57 15.52
N PRO A 112 14.32 -2.76 15.89
CA PRO A 112 13.49 -3.95 16.08
C PRO A 112 12.57 -3.84 17.30
N ASP A 113 12.89 -2.98 18.28
CA ASP A 113 12.13 -2.84 19.53
C ASP A 113 10.82 -2.03 19.36
N GLU A 114 10.67 -1.32 18.24
CA GLU A 114 9.46 -0.53 17.96
C GLU A 114 8.46 -1.34 17.15
N ASP A 115 7.22 -1.48 17.63
CA ASP A 115 6.16 -2.15 16.86
C ASP A 115 5.55 -1.22 15.79
N LEU A 116 6.29 -1.06 14.69
CA LEU A 116 5.88 -0.24 13.53
C LEU A 116 5.65 -1.09 12.28
N HIS A 117 4.61 -0.73 11.53
CA HIS A 117 4.35 -1.30 10.20
C HIS A 117 5.51 -1.01 9.22
N PRO A 118 5.89 -1.94 8.33
CA PRO A 118 6.89 -1.75 7.27
C PRO A 118 6.86 -0.39 6.56
N PHE A 119 5.69 0.01 6.06
CA PHE A 119 5.52 1.31 5.41
C PHE A 119 5.77 2.52 6.31
N THR A 120 5.41 2.47 7.59
CA THR A 120 5.73 3.54 8.55
C THR A 120 7.24 3.63 8.78
N ARG A 121 7.91 2.48 8.87
CA ARG A 121 9.38 2.41 9.01
C ARG A 121 10.09 3.04 7.82
N VAL A 122 9.62 2.77 6.61
CA VAL A 122 10.25 3.23 5.36
C VAL A 122 9.93 4.69 5.04
N HIS A 123 8.68 5.12 5.23
CA HIS A 123 8.20 6.43 4.77
C HIS A 123 8.14 7.50 5.85
N GLY A 124 8.26 7.12 7.12
CA GLY A 124 8.36 8.02 8.26
C GLY A 124 7.24 7.86 9.30
N PRO A 125 7.49 8.32 10.55
CA PRO A 125 6.66 8.01 11.72
C PRO A 125 5.24 8.61 11.71
N TYR A 126 4.98 9.58 10.82
CA TYR A 126 3.66 10.21 10.69
C TYR A 126 2.79 9.60 9.59
N LYS A 127 3.27 8.55 8.90
CA LYS A 127 2.56 7.91 7.79
C LYS A 127 2.12 6.52 8.20
N ASN A 128 1.15 6.46 9.11
CA ASN A 128 0.52 5.21 9.51
C ASN A 128 -0.44 4.75 8.39
N PRO A 129 -0.21 3.59 7.75
CA PRO A 129 -1.04 3.13 6.64
C PRO A 129 -2.48 2.77 7.05
N TYR A 130 -2.73 2.48 8.34
CA TYR A 130 -4.06 2.13 8.82
C TYR A 130 -5.02 3.33 8.90
N GLU A 131 -4.55 4.57 8.78
CA GLU A 131 -5.42 5.74 8.96
C GLU A 131 -6.58 5.79 7.95
N THR A 132 -6.33 5.52 6.67
CA THR A 132 -7.41 5.49 5.67
C THR A 132 -8.46 4.43 5.98
N VAL A 133 -8.02 3.24 6.42
CA VAL A 133 -8.92 2.13 6.81
C VAL A 133 -9.81 2.53 7.98
N VAL A 134 -9.23 3.18 9.01
CA VAL A 134 -9.97 3.67 10.18
C VAL A 134 -11.01 4.72 9.78
N PHE A 135 -10.69 5.62 8.85
CA PHE A 135 -11.67 6.59 8.34
C PHE A 135 -12.77 5.90 7.53
N ALA A 136 -12.42 4.95 6.66
CA ALA A 136 -13.40 4.19 5.87
C ALA A 136 -14.38 3.40 6.76
N GLU A 137 -13.89 2.76 7.82
CA GLU A 137 -14.73 2.07 8.80
C GLU A 137 -15.69 3.04 9.52
N LYS A 138 -15.19 4.20 9.97
CA LYS A 138 -16.02 5.25 10.57
C LYS A 138 -17.11 5.79 9.63
N MET A 139 -16.86 5.76 8.33
CA MET A 139 -17.84 6.15 7.31
C MET A 139 -18.84 5.05 6.96
N GLY A 140 -18.71 3.86 7.57
CA GLY A 140 -19.62 2.73 7.36
C GLY A 140 -19.37 1.95 6.06
N MET A 141 -18.16 2.02 5.50
CA MET A 141 -17.81 1.31 4.26
C MET A 141 -17.58 -0.20 4.48
N GLY A 142 -17.46 -0.65 5.73
CA GLY A 142 -17.13 -2.02 6.08
C GLY A 142 -16.63 -2.13 7.52
N THR A 143 -15.96 -3.24 7.84
CA THR A 143 -15.33 -3.45 9.15
C THR A 143 -13.89 -3.94 9.05
N SER A 144 -13.05 -3.57 10.01
CA SER A 144 -11.69 -4.08 10.16
C SER A 144 -11.63 -5.50 10.73
N ASN A 145 -12.76 -6.05 11.18
CA ASN A 145 -12.85 -7.45 11.58
C ASN A 145 -12.94 -8.35 10.35
N TYR A 146 -12.01 -9.30 10.24
CA TYR A 146 -12.00 -10.26 9.14
C TYR A 146 -11.58 -11.65 9.62
N GLU A 147 -11.90 -12.65 8.79
CA GLU A 147 -11.36 -14.00 8.88
C GLU A 147 -10.60 -14.27 7.57
N LEU A 148 -9.34 -14.71 7.69
CA LEU A 148 -8.55 -15.08 6.52
C LEU A 148 -8.85 -16.54 6.17
N ILE A 149 -9.44 -16.75 5.00
CA ILE A 149 -9.71 -18.09 4.45
C ILE A 149 -8.73 -18.33 3.31
N GLU A 150 -7.79 -19.25 3.51
CA GLU A 150 -6.87 -19.68 2.46
C GLU A 150 -7.60 -20.59 1.46
N ILE A 151 -7.58 -20.20 0.19
CA ILE A 151 -8.25 -20.94 -0.90
C ILE A 151 -7.25 -21.74 -1.74
N LEU A 152 -6.02 -21.23 -1.88
CA LEU A 152 -4.95 -21.83 -2.66
C LEU A 152 -3.63 -21.58 -1.95
N SER A 153 -3.17 -22.58 -1.20
CA SER A 153 -1.91 -22.47 -0.46
C SER A 153 -0.68 -22.49 -1.39
N PRO A 154 0.48 -21.97 -0.96
CA PRO A 154 1.73 -22.10 -1.70
C PRO A 154 2.08 -23.56 -2.04
N GLU A 155 1.81 -24.49 -1.13
CA GLU A 155 2.12 -25.92 -1.31
C GLU A 155 1.23 -26.58 -2.38
N GLU A 156 -0.04 -26.16 -2.46
CA GLU A 156 -0.98 -26.60 -3.49
C GLU A 156 -0.62 -25.98 -4.84
N THR A 157 -0.46 -24.66 -4.88
CA THR A 157 -0.17 -23.90 -6.12
C THR A 157 1.14 -24.32 -6.77
N MET A 158 2.18 -24.62 -6.00
CA MET A 158 3.46 -25.13 -6.52
C MET A 158 3.30 -26.45 -7.30
N LYS A 159 2.26 -27.24 -7.02
CA LYS A 159 1.99 -28.54 -7.67
C LYS A 159 0.92 -28.45 -8.76
N MET A 160 0.29 -27.28 -8.95
CA MET A 160 -0.76 -27.12 -9.95
C MET A 160 -0.16 -27.16 -11.36
N GLU A 161 -0.75 -27.97 -12.24
CA GLU A 161 -0.43 -27.88 -13.66
C GLU A 161 -0.97 -26.55 -14.23
N PRO A 162 -0.23 -25.89 -15.13
CA PRO A 162 -0.74 -24.73 -15.83
C PRO A 162 -2.02 -25.11 -16.59
N PRO A 163 -3.02 -24.23 -16.64
CA PRO A 163 -4.25 -24.52 -17.34
C PRO A 163 -3.96 -24.80 -18.83
N LYS A 164 -4.45 -25.95 -19.31
CA LYS A 164 -4.25 -26.41 -20.70
C LYS A 164 -5.09 -25.64 -21.72
N ARG A 165 -5.97 -24.77 -21.25
CA ARG A 165 -6.85 -23.95 -22.07
C ARG A 165 -6.16 -22.61 -22.31
N GLU A 166 -6.00 -22.23 -23.57
CA GLU A 166 -5.65 -20.86 -23.94
C GLU A 166 -6.82 -19.94 -23.56
N PHE A 167 -6.54 -19.00 -22.65
CA PHE A 167 -7.52 -17.98 -22.24
C PHE A 167 -7.42 -16.71 -23.11
N GLU A 168 -6.24 -16.44 -23.66
CA GLU A 168 -6.00 -15.39 -24.66
C GLU A 168 -5.72 -16.04 -26.01
N GLY A 169 -6.65 -15.90 -26.95
CA GLY A 169 -6.49 -16.32 -28.35
C GLY A 169 -6.24 -15.15 -29.31
N GLU A 170 -6.25 -13.92 -28.79
CA GLU A 170 -5.90 -12.73 -29.56
C GLU A 170 -4.40 -12.46 -29.45
N PRO A 171 -3.76 -11.90 -30.49
CA PRO A 171 -2.35 -11.57 -30.42
C PRO A 171 -2.12 -10.54 -29.32
N THR A 172 -1.45 -10.95 -28.24
CA THR A 172 -0.82 -10.01 -27.30
C THR A 172 0.14 -9.14 -28.12
N PHE A 173 -0.19 -7.87 -28.27
CA PHE A 173 0.66 -6.88 -28.92
C PHE A 173 1.95 -6.75 -28.10
N PHE A 174 2.99 -7.45 -28.55
CA PHE A 174 4.38 -7.08 -28.33
C PHE A 174 4.84 -6.16 -29.47
#